data_AF-A0A5B8UBI7-F1
#
_entry.id   AF-A0A5B8UBI7-F1
#
_cell.length_a   1.000
_cell.length_b   1.000
_cell.length_c   1.000
_cell.angle_alpha   90.00
_cell.angle_beta   90.00
_cell.angle_gamma   90.00
#
_symmetry.space_group_name_H-M   'P 1'
#
loop_
_entity.id
_entity.type
_entity.pdbx_description
1 polymer ?
#
loop_
_entity_poly.entity_id
_entity_poly.type
_entity_poly.pdbx_seq_one_letter_code
_entity_poly.pdbx_strand_id
1 'polypeptide(L)'
;MRDGDEQSLQAAIEVAMRRHAETTRLEEQVGRLETAIERRATIERAKGILMERHGLSDRTAFERLRTHARSRNRTVIDVASAVTEGHGLLGDSARAGE
;
A
#
# COMPACT_ATOMS: atom_id res chain seq x y z
N MET A 1 -14.17 -0.17 -53.58
CA MET A 1 -13.69 -0.09 -52.19
C MET A 1 -14.93 0.18 -51.36
N ARG A 2 -15.49 -0.88 -50.79
CA ARG A 2 -16.91 -1.02 -50.50
C ARG A 2 -17.04 -1.30 -49.03
N ASP A 3 -17.69 -0.40 -48.28
CA ASP A 3 -18.43 -0.57 -47.01
C ASP A 3 -17.96 -1.65 -45.99
N GLY A 4 -17.76 -2.90 -46.43
CA GLY A 4 -17.14 -3.96 -45.64
C GLY A 4 -15.70 -3.71 -45.18
N ASP A 5 -14.88 -2.94 -45.93
CA ASP A 5 -13.53 -2.56 -45.47
C ASP A 5 -13.59 -1.59 -44.28
N GLU A 6 -14.54 -0.66 -44.32
CA GLU A 6 -14.76 0.36 -43.28
C GLU A 6 -15.42 -0.25 -42.03
N GLN A 7 -16.40 -1.14 -42.21
CA GLN A 7 -17.00 -1.92 -41.12
C GLN A 7 -15.98 -2.84 -40.45
N SER A 8 -15.09 -3.48 -41.23
CA SER A 8 -14.02 -4.32 -40.66
C SER A 8 -13.02 -3.50 -39.86
N LEU A 9 -12.66 -2.31 -40.33
CA LEU A 9 -11.79 -1.39 -39.60
C LEU A 9 -12.46 -0.92 -38.30
N GLN A 10 -13.74 -0.55 -38.34
CA GLN A 10 -14.49 -0.14 -37.16
C GLN A 10 -14.57 -1.27 -36.13
N ALA A 11 -14.86 -2.50 -36.55
CA ALA A 11 -14.90 -3.66 -35.67
C ALA A 11 -13.53 -3.96 -35.05
N ALA A 12 -12.44 -3.85 -35.83
CA ALA A 12 -11.09 -4.04 -35.32
C ALA A 12 -10.72 -2.99 -34.27
N ILE A 13 -11.09 -1.72 -34.47
CA ILE A 13 -10.89 -0.64 -33.50
C ILE A 13 -11.70 -0.90 -32.23
N GLU A 14 -12.97 -1.31 -32.33
CA GLU A 14 -13.79 -1.61 -31.15
C GLU A 14 -13.18 -2.73 -30.30
N VAL A 15 -12.74 -3.82 -30.95
CA VAL A 15 -12.08 -4.93 -30.26
C VAL A 15 -10.76 -4.46 -29.61
N ALA A 16 -9.96 -3.66 -30.32
CA ALA A 16 -8.72 -3.12 -29.78
C ALA A 16 -8.96 -2.23 -28.56
N MET A 17 -9.96 -1.34 -28.62
CA MET A 17 -10.32 -0.46 -27.49
C MET A 17 -10.81 -1.27 -26.28
N ARG A 18 -11.64 -2.29 -26.49
CA ARG A 18 -12.15 -3.14 -25.41
C ARG A 18 -11.00 -3.89 -24.72
N ARG A 19 -10.09 -4.47 -25.50
CA ARG A 19 -8.89 -5.14 -24.97
C ARG A 19 -8.01 -4.17 -24.20
N HIS A 20 -7.78 -2.98 -24.74
CA HIS A 20 -6.98 -1.96 -24.06
C HIS A 20 -7.60 -1.58 -22.71
N ALA A 21 -8.92 -1.30 -22.66
CA ALA A 21 -9.62 -0.97 -21.43
C ALA A 21 -9.56 -2.10 -20.38
N GLU A 22 -9.66 -3.36 -20.82
CA GLU A 22 -9.51 -4.52 -19.95
C GLU A 22 -8.09 -4.63 -19.38
N THR A 23 -7.07 -4.48 -20.24
CA THR A 23 -5.67 -4.49 -19.83
C THR A 23 -5.39 -3.37 -18.82
N THR A 24 -5.79 -2.14 -19.10
CA THR A 24 -5.61 -1.01 -18.18
C THR A 24 -6.28 -1.27 -16.84
N ARG A 25 -7.50 -1.83 -16.82
CA ARG A 25 -8.19 -2.18 -15.57
C ARG A 25 -7.42 -3.23 -14.75
N LEU A 26 -6.83 -4.23 -15.41
CA LEU A 26 -6.02 -5.24 -14.75
C LEU A 26 -4.72 -4.66 -14.19
N GLU A 27 -4.04 -3.79 -14.96
CA GLU A 27 -2.84 -3.08 -14.51
C GLU A 27 -3.13 -2.22 -13.27
N GLU A 28 -4.24 -1.47 -13.28
CA GLU A 28 -4.67 -0.72 -12.09
C GLU A 28 -4.96 -1.64 -10.89
N GLN A 29 -5.55 -2.82 -11.12
CA GLN A 29 -5.82 -3.77 -10.05
C GLN A 29 -4.54 -4.34 -9.46
N VAL A 30 -3.55 -4.66 -10.30
CA VAL A 30 -2.21 -5.07 -9.86
C VAL A 30 -1.58 -3.97 -9.01
N GLY A 31 -1.56 -2.72 -9.50
CA GLY A 31 -1.00 -1.60 -8.74
C GLY A 31 -1.69 -1.35 -7.39
N ARG A 32 -3.02 -1.50 -7.32
CA ARG A 32 -3.77 -1.43 -6.05
C ARG A 32 -3.37 -2.55 -5.08
N LEU A 33 -3.15 -3.77 -5.57
CA LEU A 33 -2.73 -4.91 -4.75
C LEU A 33 -1.30 -4.76 -4.24
N GLU A 34 -0.38 -4.34 -5.11
CA GLU A 34 1.01 -4.04 -4.73
C GLU A 34 1.05 -2.98 -3.63
N THR A 35 0.32 -1.88 -3.82
CA THR A 35 0.18 -0.83 -2.79
C THR A 35 -0.39 -1.40 -1.48
N ALA A 36 -1.37 -2.28 -1.53
CA ALA A 36 -1.96 -2.88 -0.32
C ALA A 36 -0.95 -3.76 0.43
N ILE A 37 -0.12 -4.52 -0.29
CA ILE A 37 0.95 -5.35 0.28
C ILE A 37 2.00 -4.48 0.98
N GLU A 38 2.48 -3.43 0.31
CA GLU A 38 3.46 -2.50 0.89
C GLU A 38 2.94 -1.82 2.16
N ARG A 39 1.67 -1.39 2.13
CA ARG A 39 1.00 -0.82 3.31
C ARG A 39 0.95 -1.81 4.45
N ARG A 40 0.58 -3.07 4.19
CA ARG A 40 0.55 -4.11 5.21
C ARG A 40 1.95 -4.37 5.79
N ALA A 41 2.97 -4.48 4.94
CA ALA A 41 4.35 -4.68 5.38
C ALA A 41 4.84 -3.56 6.32
N THR A 42 4.46 -2.31 6.02
CA THR A 42 4.79 -1.15 6.87
C THR A 42 4.07 -1.20 8.22
N ILE A 43 2.79 -1.57 8.24
CA ILE A 43 2.02 -1.74 9.48
C ILE A 43 2.61 -2.85 10.34
N GLU A 44 2.97 -4.00 9.76
CA GLU A 44 3.57 -5.11 10.51
C GLU A 44 4.94 -4.73 11.09
N ARG A 45 5.78 -3.99 10.35
CA ARG A 45 7.06 -3.46 10.88
C ARG A 45 6.84 -2.53 12.08
N ALA A 46 5.90 -1.59 11.97
CA ALA A 46 5.57 -0.68 13.06
C ALA A 46 5.04 -1.42 14.30
N LYS A 47 4.20 -2.46 14.09
CA LYS A 47 3.76 -3.33 15.18
C LYS A 47 4.95 -4.04 15.84
N GLY A 48 5.85 -4.63 15.05
CA GLY A 48 7.07 -5.28 15.56
C GLY A 48 7.91 -4.36 16.45
N ILE A 49 8.13 -3.12 16.01
CA ILE A 49 8.82 -2.09 16.81
C ILE A 49 8.11 -1.83 18.15
N LEU A 50 6.78 -1.66 18.12
CA LEU A 50 6.00 -1.41 19.33
C LEU A 50 5.97 -2.62 20.27
N MET A 51 5.97 -3.83 19.71
CA MET A 51 6.03 -5.08 20.47
C MET A 51 7.39 -5.19 21.17
N GLU A 52 8.49 -4.97 20.45
CA GLU A 52 9.85 -5.04 20.98
C GLU A 52 10.09 -3.99 22.07
N ARG A 53 9.76 -2.71 21.81
CA ARG A 53 10.07 -1.61 22.72
C ARG A 53 9.15 -1.51 23.93
N HIS A 54 7.93 -2.02 23.84
CA HIS A 54 6.92 -1.85 24.89
C HIS A 54 6.36 -3.18 25.41
N GLY A 55 6.91 -4.33 25.00
CA GLY A 55 6.46 -5.65 25.46
C GLY A 55 4.99 -5.94 25.13
N LEU A 56 4.48 -5.41 24.02
CA LEU A 56 3.07 -5.54 23.65
C LEU A 56 2.82 -6.84 22.89
N SER A 57 1.59 -7.34 23.01
CA SER A 57 1.09 -8.34 22.07
C SER A 57 0.75 -7.70 20.71
N ASP A 58 0.72 -8.53 19.67
CA ASP A 58 0.37 -8.14 18.30
C ASP A 58 -0.93 -7.31 18.23
N ARG A 59 -1.98 -7.83 18.87
CA ARG A 59 -3.30 -7.18 18.94
C ARG A 59 -3.23 -5.83 19.63
N THR A 60 -2.51 -5.73 20.75
CA THR A 60 -2.38 -4.47 21.51
C THR A 60 -1.56 -3.44 20.75
N ALA A 61 -0.50 -3.86 20.05
CA ALA A 61 0.30 -2.99 19.20
C ALA A 61 -0.54 -2.38 18.06
N PHE A 62 -1.33 -3.21 17.36
CA PHE A 62 -2.22 -2.73 16.30
C PHE A 62 -3.29 -1.78 16.85
N GLU A 63 -3.89 -2.09 18.01
CA GLU A 63 -4.88 -1.20 18.61
C GLU A 63 -4.30 0.15 19.05
N ARG A 64 -3.04 0.19 19.49
CA ARG A 64 -2.36 1.46 19.76
C ARG A 64 -2.19 2.29 18.49
N LEU A 65 -1.71 1.70 17.40
CA LEU A 65 -1.61 2.40 16.10
C LEU A 65 -2.97 2.94 15.66
N ARG A 66 -4.02 2.12 15.74
CA ARG A 66 -5.38 2.48 15.35
C ARG A 66 -5.96 3.62 16.20
N THR A 67 -5.75 3.57 17.51
CA THR A 67 -6.20 4.62 18.45
C THR A 67 -5.47 5.94 18.20
N HIS A 68 -4.16 5.87 17.97
CA HIS A 68 -3.35 7.05 17.65
C HIS A 68 -3.74 7.68 16.31
N ALA A 69 -4.03 6.85 15.30
CA ALA A 69 -4.53 7.28 13.99
C ALA A 69 -5.87 8.02 14.11
N ARG A 70 -6.85 7.42 14.80
CA ARG A 70 -8.18 8.03 15.01
C ARG A 70 -8.11 9.35 15.77
N SER A 71 -7.37 9.41 16.87
CA SER A 71 -7.23 10.63 17.68
C SER A 71 -6.60 11.81 16.93
N ARG A 72 -5.87 11.54 15.84
CA ARG A 72 -5.20 12.56 15.00
C ARG A 72 -5.80 12.71 13.62
N ASN A 73 -6.93 12.06 13.34
CA ASN A 73 -7.55 12.03 12.02
C ASN A 73 -6.56 11.65 10.89
N ARG A 74 -5.70 10.67 11.17
CA ARG A 74 -4.71 10.12 10.21
C ARG A 74 -5.06 8.69 9.87
N THR A 75 -4.50 8.18 8.77
CA THR A 75 -4.63 6.75 8.46
C THR A 75 -3.66 5.93 9.33
N VAL A 76 -3.95 4.64 9.52
CA VAL A 76 -3.07 3.73 10.27
C VAL A 76 -1.70 3.60 9.59
N ILE A 77 -1.66 3.63 8.26
CA ILE A 77 -0.40 3.58 7.50
C ILE A 77 0.46 4.82 7.75
N ASP A 78 -0.12 6.02 7.85
CA ASP A 78 0.65 7.23 8.13
C ASP A 78 1.30 7.19 9.51
N VAL A 79 0.58 6.66 10.50
CA VAL A 79 1.10 6.47 11.86
C VAL A 79 2.17 5.39 11.89
N ALA A 80 1.95 4.26 11.22
CA ALA A 80 2.94 3.18 11.12
C ALA A 80 4.24 3.64 10.44
N SER A 81 4.12 4.45 9.39
CA SER A 81 5.28 5.04 8.69
C SER A 81 6.06 5.96 9.63
N ALA A 82 5.37 6.86 10.34
CA ALA A 82 6.00 7.74 11.33
C ALA A 82 6.71 6.96 12.46
N VAL A 83 6.14 5.84 12.92
CA VAL A 83 6.79 4.97 13.91
C VAL A 83 8.06 4.34 13.33
N THR A 84 8.00 3.84 12.10
CA THR A 84 9.15 3.18 11.45
C THR A 84 10.28 4.17 11.16
N GLU A 85 9.95 5.36 10.66
CA GLU A 85 10.90 6.45 10.41
C GLU A 85 11.53 6.95 11.72
N GLY A 86 10.71 7.25 12.73
CA GLY A 86 11.19 7.66 14.04
C GLY A 86 12.05 6.60 14.71
N HIS A 87 11.73 5.32 14.52
CA HIS A 87 12.57 4.22 15.00
C HIS A 87 13.93 4.17 14.31
N GLY A 88 13.99 4.40 12.99
CA GLY A 88 15.27 4.49 12.27
C GLY A 88 16.15 5.62 12.81
N LEU A 89 15.56 6.78 13.10
CA LEU A 89 16.28 7.94 13.63
C LEU A 89 16.74 7.78 15.08
N LEU A 90 15.96 7.09 15.92
CA LEU A 90 16.21 6.95 17.36
C LEU A 90 16.85 5.59 17.75
N GLY A 91 16.90 4.63 16.82
CA GLY A 91 17.40 3.27 17.02
C GLY A 91 18.92 3.15 16.90
N ASP A 92 19.57 4.08 16.18
CA ASP A 92 21.03 4.06 15.99
C ASP A 92 21.80 4.64 17.20
N SER A 93 21.16 5.49 18.01
CA SER A 93 21.81 6.11 19.18
C SER A 93 21.98 5.18 20.38
N ALA A 94 21.26 4.06 20.43
CA ALA A 94 21.32 3.11 21.55
C ALA A 94 22.46 2.08 21.45
N ARG A 95 23.13 1.96 20.29
CA ARG A 95 24.25 1.02 20.07
C ARG A 95 25.63 1.68 19.99
N ALA A 96 25.72 3.01 19.98
CA ALA A 96 26.98 3.73 19.88
C ALA A 96 27.70 3.94 21.24
N GLY A 97 27.30 3.20 22.28
CA GLY A 97 27.82 3.34 23.64
C GLY A 97 28.28 2.03 24.30
N GLU A 98 28.48 0.96 23.53
CA GLU A 98 29.09 -0.30 23.99
C GLU A 98 30.51 -0.47 23.42
#